data_AF-A0A5Q2F5Y8-F1
#
_entry.id   AF-A0A5Q2F5Y8-F1
#
_cell.length_a   1.000
_cell.length_b   1.000
_cell.length_c   1.000
_cell.angle_alpha   90.00
_cell.angle_beta   90.00
_cell.angle_gamma   90.00
#
_symmetry.space_group_name_H-M   'P 1'
#
loop_
_entity.id
_entity.type
_entity.pdbx_description
1 polymer ?
#
loop_
_entity_poly.entity_id
_entity_poly.type
_entity_poly.pdbx_seq_one_letter_code
_entity_poly.pdbx_strand_id
1 'polypeptide(L)'
;MPQSNGHKWWIATMPHRAFLPYLPDRVLYLRGQLELGAGGFLHWQFVFRLGSTSRLPQVKAIFGTDGYYEPTRSDAAIAYVWKEDTYVHGTRFELGTRPSRRNEKTDWDAILLAARTGDFESIPANVLVPHYRNLRNIRADYMQPISCIRTINVFWGRTGTGKSRRAWDEAGFQAYPKDPLTKFWDGYQGEKHVVIDEFRGIVSIGHVLRWFDRYPVRVEIKGSATVLVADTIWITSNLDPRQWYPDLDAETLAAFLRRLQITHFDRL
;
A
#
# COMPACT_ATOMS: atom_id res chain seq x y z
N MET A 1 16.96 -35.48 24.36
CA MET A 1 17.93 -34.54 23.76
C MET A 1 17.22 -33.22 23.49
N PRO A 2 17.72 -32.06 23.97
CA PRO A 2 17.03 -30.80 23.76
C PRO A 2 16.99 -30.44 22.26
N GLN A 3 15.81 -30.13 21.76
CA GLN A 3 15.59 -29.74 20.37
C GLN A 3 16.32 -28.40 20.13
N SER A 4 17.34 -28.38 19.28
CA SER A 4 18.03 -27.14 18.91
C SER A 4 17.12 -26.29 18.00
N ASN A 5 16.68 -25.15 18.54
CA ASN A 5 16.02 -24.10 17.76
C ASN A 5 16.98 -23.61 16.68
N GLY A 6 16.49 -23.47 15.44
CA GLY A 6 17.32 -22.96 14.35
C GLY A 6 17.59 -21.46 14.49
N HIS A 7 18.78 -21.02 14.09
CA HIS A 7 19.23 -19.63 14.19
C HIS A 7 19.46 -19.04 12.79
N LYS A 8 19.16 -17.75 12.61
CA LYS A 8 19.41 -17.02 11.36
C LYS A 8 20.72 -16.24 11.37
N TRP A 9 21.24 -15.91 12.55
CA TRP A 9 22.44 -15.10 12.75
C TRP A 9 23.51 -15.91 13.45
N TRP A 10 24.72 -15.80 12.93
CA TRP A 10 25.87 -16.57 13.37
C TRP A 10 27.12 -15.69 13.36
N ILE A 11 28.01 -15.92 14.30
CA ILE A 11 29.38 -15.41 14.29
C ILE A 11 30.33 -16.56 13.97
N ALA A 12 31.39 -16.27 13.23
CA ALA A 12 32.38 -17.23 12.78
C ALA A 12 33.80 -16.74 13.08
N THR A 13 34.64 -17.69 13.47
CA THR A 13 36.08 -17.56 13.57
C THR A 13 36.70 -18.64 12.71
N MET A 14 37.45 -18.26 11.67
CA MET A 14 38.04 -19.21 10.72
C MET A 14 39.52 -18.95 10.50
N PRO A 15 40.38 -19.98 10.39
CA PRO A 15 41.77 -19.76 9.99
C PRO A 15 41.86 -18.99 8.67
N HIS A 16 42.84 -18.09 8.52
CA HIS A 16 42.99 -17.28 7.29
C HIS A 16 42.96 -18.13 6.00
N ARG A 17 43.63 -19.28 6.02
CA ARG A 17 43.69 -20.24 4.90
C ARG A 17 42.36 -20.92 4.55
N ALA A 18 41.41 -20.94 5.47
CA ALA A 18 40.18 -21.71 5.33
C ALA A 18 39.04 -20.92 4.67
N PHE A 19 39.23 -19.62 4.45
CA PHE A 19 38.20 -18.75 3.89
C PHE A 19 38.82 -17.62 3.08
N LEU A 20 38.26 -17.36 1.90
CA LEU A 20 38.44 -16.13 1.15
C LEU A 20 37.09 -15.40 1.20
N PRO A 21 37.01 -14.09 1.52
CA PRO A 21 35.71 -13.42 1.62
C PRO A 21 34.93 -13.45 0.30
N TYR A 22 33.86 -14.23 0.27
CA TYR A 22 32.82 -14.23 -0.76
C TYR A 22 31.45 -14.36 -0.10
N LEU A 23 30.37 -14.13 -0.85
CA LEU A 23 29.00 -14.33 -0.36
C LEU A 23 28.48 -15.71 -0.82
N PRO A 24 28.38 -16.72 0.07
CA PRO A 24 27.88 -18.03 -0.32
C PRO A 24 26.38 -18.04 -0.63
N ASP A 25 25.96 -18.99 -1.46
CA ASP A 25 24.55 -19.27 -1.70
C ASP A 25 23.84 -19.56 -0.37
N ARG A 26 22.71 -18.87 -0.13
CA ARG A 26 21.88 -18.85 1.11
C ARG A 26 22.30 -17.83 2.17
N VAL A 27 23.44 -17.17 2.03
CA VAL A 27 23.85 -16.06 2.90
C VAL A 27 23.33 -14.75 2.34
N LEU A 28 22.52 -14.04 3.11
CA LEU A 28 21.94 -12.76 2.69
C LEU A 28 22.82 -11.56 3.05
N TYR A 29 23.58 -11.69 4.13
CA TYR A 29 24.45 -10.64 4.65
C TYR A 29 25.64 -11.28 5.34
N LEU A 30 26.82 -10.73 5.12
CA LEU A 30 28.09 -11.21 5.65
C LEU A 30 29.01 -10.00 5.88
N ARG A 31 29.63 -9.91 7.06
CA ARG A 31 30.52 -8.80 7.40
C ARG A 31 31.66 -9.30 8.28
N GLY A 32 32.90 -8.89 7.99
CA GLY A 32 34.06 -9.39 8.70
C GLY A 32 35.32 -8.56 8.54
N GLN A 33 36.35 -9.01 9.24
CA GLN A 33 37.74 -8.55 9.11
C GLN A 33 38.70 -9.70 9.41
N LEU A 34 39.96 -9.53 8.99
CA LEU A 34 41.03 -10.41 9.41
C LEU A 34 41.64 -9.89 10.72
N GLU A 35 41.85 -10.78 11.69
CA GLU A 35 42.42 -10.48 12.99
C GLU A 35 43.72 -11.26 13.24
N LEU A 36 44.67 -10.60 13.91
CA LEU A 36 45.91 -11.19 14.41
C LEU A 36 45.77 -11.53 15.89
N GLY A 37 45.68 -12.81 16.22
CA GLY A 37 45.58 -13.28 17.61
C GLY A 37 46.90 -13.15 18.38
N ALA A 38 46.82 -13.21 19.72
CA ALA A 38 47.96 -13.01 20.63
C ALA A 38 49.17 -13.94 20.42
N GLY A 39 49.00 -15.05 19.69
CA GLY A 39 50.08 -15.98 19.30
C GLY A 39 50.56 -15.86 17.85
N GLY A 40 50.24 -14.75 17.14
CA GLY A 40 50.54 -14.58 15.72
C GLY A 40 49.60 -15.34 14.77
N PHE A 41 48.50 -15.91 15.29
CA PHE A 41 47.54 -16.69 14.51
C PHE A 41 46.56 -15.77 13.76
N LEU A 42 46.64 -15.84 12.43
CA LEU A 42 45.83 -15.04 11.52
C LEU A 42 44.50 -15.75 11.24
N HIS A 43 43.38 -15.08 11.54
CA HIS A 43 42.06 -15.65 11.38
C HIS A 43 41.02 -14.62 10.95
N TRP A 44 40.01 -15.07 10.21
CA TRP A 44 38.84 -14.29 9.88
C TRP A 44 37.86 -14.30 11.04
N GLN A 45 37.43 -13.11 11.46
CA GLN A 45 36.31 -12.92 12.37
C GLN A 45 35.17 -12.27 11.59
N PHE A 46 34.02 -12.92 11.51
CA PHE A 46 32.89 -12.39 10.75
C PHE A 46 31.53 -12.80 11.31
N VAL A 47 30.52 -12.00 11.00
CA VAL A 47 29.11 -12.26 11.30
C VAL A 47 28.36 -12.44 10.00
N PHE A 48 27.39 -13.36 9.97
CA PHE A 48 26.57 -13.59 8.79
C PHE A 48 25.13 -13.93 9.13
N ARG A 49 24.26 -13.73 8.13
CA ARG A 49 22.83 -14.03 8.20
C ARG A 49 22.39 -14.92 7.05
N LEU A 50 21.64 -15.97 7.38
CA LEU A 50 21.02 -16.87 6.42
C LEU A 50 19.56 -16.46 6.10
N GLY A 51 19.07 -16.84 4.92
CA GLY A 51 17.68 -16.60 4.51
C GLY A 51 16.63 -17.32 5.35
N SER A 52 16.96 -18.53 5.79
CA SER A 52 16.12 -19.37 6.65
C SER A 52 16.83 -19.70 7.97
N THR A 53 16.07 -20.21 8.94
CA THR A 53 16.66 -20.72 10.19
C THR A 53 17.54 -21.93 9.88
N SER A 54 18.72 -22.00 10.50
CA SER A 54 19.67 -23.09 10.27
C SER A 54 20.29 -23.58 11.57
N ARG A 55 20.82 -24.81 11.55
CA ARG A 55 21.56 -25.46 12.64
C ARG A 55 23.04 -25.57 12.28
N LEU A 56 23.89 -25.81 13.29
CA LEU A 56 25.34 -25.89 13.12
C LEU A 56 25.81 -26.82 11.97
N PRO A 57 25.23 -28.01 11.72
CA PRO A 57 25.63 -28.84 10.59
C PRO A 57 25.41 -28.17 9.22
N GLN A 58 24.33 -27.39 9.09
CA GLN A 58 24.03 -26.67 7.85
C GLN A 58 24.99 -25.50 7.64
N VAL A 59 25.40 -24.83 8.72
CA VAL A 59 26.44 -23.79 8.67
C VAL A 59 27.78 -24.38 8.24
N LYS A 60 28.18 -25.50 8.84
CA LYS A 60 29.41 -26.22 8.47
C LYS A 60 29.39 -26.71 7.03
N ALA A 61 28.23 -27.01 6.46
CA ALA A 61 28.09 -27.34 5.03
C ALA A 61 28.31 -26.12 4.11
N ILE A 62 28.11 -24.90 4.59
CA ILE A 62 28.32 -23.67 3.80
C ILE A 62 29.78 -23.20 3.89
N PHE A 63 30.32 -23.11 5.11
CA PHE A 63 31.62 -22.50 5.36
C PHE A 63 32.74 -23.51 5.66
N GLY A 64 32.44 -24.80 5.74
CA GLY A 64 33.40 -25.84 6.07
C GLY A 64 33.51 -26.13 7.57
N THR A 65 34.19 -27.22 7.91
CA THR A 65 34.29 -27.75 9.28
C THR A 65 35.40 -27.12 10.12
N ASP A 66 36.34 -26.43 9.47
CA ASP A 66 37.54 -25.84 10.08
C ASP A 66 37.23 -24.52 10.81
N GLY A 67 36.04 -23.97 10.61
CA GLY A 67 35.54 -22.80 11.29
C GLY A 67 34.85 -23.11 12.61
N TYR A 68 34.97 -22.18 13.55
CA TYR A 68 34.14 -22.12 14.73
C TYR A 68 32.92 -21.24 14.45
N TYR A 69 31.72 -21.73 14.78
CA TYR A 69 30.46 -21.02 14.50
C TYR A 69 29.56 -21.04 15.71
N GLU A 70 29.10 -19.85 16.12
CA GLU A 70 28.18 -19.70 17.24
C GLU A 70 26.93 -18.91 16.84
N PRO A 71 25.74 -19.31 17.31
CA PRO A 71 24.53 -18.54 17.09
C PRO A 71 24.60 -17.23 17.87
N THR A 72 24.13 -16.13 17.28
CA THR A 72 24.18 -14.81 17.92
C THR A 72 22.92 -13.97 17.68
N ARG A 73 22.79 -12.86 18.41
CA ARG A 73 21.74 -11.84 18.24
C ARG A 73 22.32 -10.64 17.47
N SER A 74 21.57 -10.16 16.48
CA SER A 74 22.10 -9.40 15.32
C SER A 74 22.88 -8.12 15.64
N ASP A 75 22.39 -7.25 16.52
CA ASP A 75 22.93 -5.88 16.57
C ASP A 75 24.23 -5.75 17.38
N ALA A 76 24.41 -6.53 18.44
CA ALA A 76 25.64 -6.52 19.24
C ALA A 76 26.81 -7.22 18.53
N ALA A 77 26.54 -8.30 17.79
CA ALA A 77 27.56 -9.08 17.09
C ALA A 77 28.17 -8.34 15.89
N ILE A 78 27.37 -7.48 15.22
CA ILE A 78 27.85 -6.68 14.08
C ILE A 78 28.84 -5.60 14.52
N ALA A 79 28.65 -5.02 15.71
CA ALA A 79 29.60 -4.08 16.31
C ALA A 79 30.87 -4.78 16.80
N TYR A 80 30.74 -5.99 17.36
CA TYR A 80 31.86 -6.77 17.90
C TYR A 80 32.90 -7.18 16.84
N VAL A 81 32.50 -7.30 15.57
CA VAL A 81 33.38 -7.73 14.47
C VAL A 81 34.31 -6.61 13.97
N TRP A 82 34.13 -5.36 14.42
CA TRP A 82 35.06 -4.27 14.14
C TRP A 82 35.79 -3.83 15.40
N LYS A 83 36.72 -4.68 15.87
CA LYS A 83 37.71 -4.26 16.84
C LYS A 83 38.90 -3.64 16.13
N GLU A 84 39.30 -2.45 16.53
CA GLU A 84 40.47 -1.78 15.95
C GLU A 84 41.79 -2.36 16.47
N ASP A 85 41.79 -2.99 17.65
CA ASP A 85 43.03 -3.40 18.33
C ASP A 85 43.74 -4.60 17.67
N THR A 86 43.01 -5.44 16.93
CA THR A 86 43.53 -6.71 16.38
C THR A 86 43.42 -6.82 14.86
N TYR A 87 42.98 -5.77 14.16
CA TYR A 87 42.64 -5.85 12.74
C TYR A 87 43.85 -5.73 11.81
N VAL A 88 43.77 -6.40 10.66
CA VAL A 88 44.73 -6.23 9.55
C VAL A 88 44.19 -5.22 8.54
N HIS A 89 44.97 -4.17 8.27
CA HIS A 89 44.60 -3.09 7.36
C HIS A 89 44.17 -3.59 5.97
N GLY A 90 43.05 -3.07 5.46
CA GLY A 90 42.54 -3.38 4.12
C GLY A 90 41.77 -4.71 3.99
N THR A 91 41.57 -5.46 5.08
CA THR A 91 40.92 -6.78 5.03
C THR A 91 39.43 -6.78 5.38
N ARG A 92 38.86 -5.61 5.67
CA ARG A 92 37.43 -5.48 6.03
C ARG A 92 36.55 -5.75 4.82
N PHE A 93 35.46 -6.50 5.04
CA PHE A 93 34.47 -6.78 4.01
C PHE A 93 33.05 -6.69 4.55
N GLU A 94 32.15 -6.25 3.69
CA GLU A 94 30.71 -6.26 3.91
C GLU A 94 30.05 -6.64 2.58
N LEU A 95 29.36 -7.78 2.57
CA LEU A 95 28.80 -8.42 1.38
C LEU A 95 27.32 -8.74 1.59
N GLY A 96 26.54 -8.62 0.52
CA GLY A 96 25.10 -8.88 0.53
C GLY A 96 24.27 -7.68 1.00
N THR A 97 22.97 -7.90 1.18
CA THR A 97 22.02 -6.86 1.58
C THR A 97 21.60 -7.05 3.03
N ARG A 98 21.80 -6.02 3.84
CA ARG A 98 21.30 -6.02 5.20
C ARG A 98 19.77 -6.13 5.13
N PRO A 99 19.14 -7.07 5.85
CA PRO A 99 17.69 -7.12 5.90
C PRO A 99 17.22 -5.81 6.51
N SER A 100 16.35 -5.09 5.80
CA SER A 100 15.67 -3.91 6.32
C SER A 100 15.12 -4.25 7.71
N ARG A 101 15.50 -3.45 8.71
CA ARG A 101 15.11 -3.66 10.11
C ARG A 101 13.60 -3.85 10.18
N ARG A 102 13.15 -5.04 10.58
CA ARG A 102 11.75 -5.28 10.98
C ARG A 102 11.46 -4.68 12.37
N ASN A 103 12.51 -4.29 13.11
CA ASN A 103 12.50 -3.74 14.45
C ASN A 103 13.29 -2.41 14.52
N GLU A 104 13.10 -1.50 13.57
CA GLU A 104 13.06 -0.11 14.03
C GLU A 104 11.81 -0.01 14.93
N LYS A 105 11.85 0.76 16.02
CA LYS A 105 10.65 1.02 16.81
C LYS A 105 9.69 1.77 15.90
N THR A 106 8.91 1.02 15.13
CA THR A 106 7.91 1.58 14.25
C THR A 106 6.91 2.27 15.16
N ASP A 107 6.80 3.58 15.02
CA ASP A 107 5.82 4.36 15.75
C ASP A 107 4.43 4.02 15.21
N TRP A 108 3.81 3.02 15.84
CA TRP A 108 2.48 2.55 15.46
C TRP A 108 1.40 3.59 15.72
N ASP A 109 1.61 4.50 16.69
CA ASP A 109 0.69 5.59 16.96
C ASP A 109 0.73 6.61 15.83
N ALA A 110 1.95 6.96 15.35
CA ALA A 110 2.11 7.81 14.18
C ALA A 110 1.52 7.18 12.91
N ILE A 111 1.73 5.88 12.67
CA ILE A 111 1.13 5.17 11.52
C ILE A 111 -0.39 5.12 11.61
N LEU A 112 -0.93 4.86 12.80
CA LEU A 112 -2.37 4.83 13.01
C LEU A 112 -2.97 6.21 12.76
N LEU A 113 -2.33 7.27 13.23
CA LEU A 113 -2.75 8.65 12.98
C LEU A 113 -2.68 9.01 11.49
N ALA A 114 -1.59 8.66 10.82
CA ALA A 114 -1.40 8.85 9.38
C ALA A 114 -2.48 8.10 8.57
N ALA A 115 -2.76 6.84 8.93
CA ALA A 115 -3.80 6.05 8.28
C ALA A 115 -5.21 6.63 8.50
N ARG A 116 -5.52 7.09 9.72
CA ARG A 116 -6.80 7.73 10.07
C ARG A 116 -7.03 9.02 9.28
N THR A 117 -6.00 9.85 9.16
CA THR A 117 -6.05 11.14 8.44
C THR A 117 -5.89 10.99 6.93
N GLY A 118 -5.44 9.82 6.47
CA GLY A 118 -5.23 9.52 5.05
C GLY A 118 -3.91 10.03 4.49
N ASP A 119 -3.00 10.48 5.34
CA ASP A 119 -1.61 10.83 5.02
C ASP A 119 -0.78 9.56 4.84
N PHE A 120 -1.02 8.85 3.74
CA PHE A 120 -0.28 7.61 3.45
C PHE A 120 1.16 7.86 3.01
N GLU A 121 1.51 9.09 2.62
CA GLU A 121 2.87 9.45 2.19
C GLU A 121 3.85 9.48 3.36
N SER A 122 3.39 9.83 4.56
CA SER A 122 4.22 9.79 5.77
C SER A 122 4.46 8.37 6.32
N ILE A 123 3.73 7.37 5.83
CA ILE A 123 3.89 5.97 6.28
C ILE A 123 5.11 5.34 5.58
N PRO A 124 6.07 4.79 6.34
CA PRO A 124 7.23 4.11 5.77
C PRO A 124 6.84 3.00 4.77
N ALA A 125 7.51 2.94 3.62
CA ALA A 125 7.17 2.02 2.52
C ALA A 125 7.16 0.53 2.95
N ASN A 126 8.04 0.15 3.88
CA ASN A 126 8.10 -1.20 4.46
C ASN A 126 6.87 -1.57 5.31
N VAL A 127 6.08 -0.58 5.75
CA VAL A 127 4.78 -0.76 6.41
C VAL A 127 3.64 -0.56 5.40
N LEU A 128 3.71 0.48 4.58
CA LEU A 128 2.65 0.85 3.65
C LEU A 128 2.37 -0.27 2.64
N VAL A 129 3.40 -0.78 1.96
CA VAL A 129 3.21 -1.76 0.87
C VAL A 129 2.59 -3.07 1.36
N PRO A 130 3.10 -3.72 2.44
CA PRO A 130 2.51 -4.98 2.93
C PRO A 130 1.14 -4.82 3.57
N HIS A 131 0.84 -3.65 4.14
CA HIS A 131 -0.39 -3.39 4.90
C HIS A 131 -1.34 -2.41 4.23
N TYR A 132 -1.14 -2.10 2.95
CA TYR A 132 -1.86 -1.06 2.21
C TYR A 132 -3.38 -1.20 2.34
N ARG A 133 -3.91 -2.42 2.17
CA ARG A 133 -5.35 -2.69 2.28
C ARG A 133 -5.89 -2.43 3.69
N ASN A 134 -5.16 -2.83 4.72
CA ASN A 134 -5.57 -2.62 6.11
C ASN A 134 -5.53 -1.12 6.48
N LEU A 135 -4.49 -0.40 6.03
CA LEU A 135 -4.38 1.04 6.25
C LEU A 135 -5.50 1.82 5.55
N ARG A 136 -5.87 1.42 4.33
CA ARG A 136 -7.04 1.95 3.61
C ARG A 136 -8.36 1.66 4.35
N ASN A 137 -8.52 0.48 4.92
CA ASN A 137 -9.69 0.13 5.72
C ASN A 137 -9.75 0.95 7.03
N ILE A 138 -8.62 1.14 7.72
CA ILE A 138 -8.54 2.03 8.89
C ILE A 138 -9.02 3.43 8.50
N ARG A 139 -8.53 4.01 7.40
CA ARG A 139 -9.03 5.30 6.92
C ARG A 139 -10.56 5.29 6.75
N ALA A 140 -11.09 4.26 6.07
CA ALA A 140 -12.52 4.10 5.81
C ALA A 140 -13.37 4.01 7.09
N ASP A 141 -12.90 3.30 8.11
CA ASP A 141 -13.62 3.15 9.37
C ASP A 141 -13.70 4.47 10.14
N TYR A 142 -12.64 5.28 10.08
CA TYR A 142 -12.55 6.55 10.81
C TYR A 142 -13.09 7.76 10.04
N MET A 143 -13.35 7.65 8.74
CA MET A 143 -13.99 8.71 7.98
C MET A 143 -15.42 8.95 8.48
N GLN A 144 -15.70 10.19 8.90
CA GLN A 144 -17.02 10.62 9.31
C GLN A 144 -17.79 11.18 8.10
N PRO A 145 -18.96 10.61 7.76
CA PRO A 145 -19.75 11.15 6.68
C PRO A 145 -20.35 12.49 7.09
N ILE A 146 -20.13 13.50 6.27
CA ILE A 146 -20.67 14.85 6.46
C ILE A 146 -21.84 15.09 5.52
N SER A 147 -22.79 15.91 5.95
CA SER A 147 -23.81 16.43 5.03
C SER A 147 -23.16 17.43 4.08
N CYS A 148 -23.58 17.40 2.82
CA CYS A 148 -23.22 18.40 1.83
C CYS A 148 -24.36 18.56 0.84
N ILE A 149 -24.63 19.81 0.42
CA ILE A 149 -25.54 20.04 -0.70
C ILE A 149 -24.82 19.62 -1.97
N ARG A 150 -25.50 18.83 -2.81
CA ARG A 150 -24.93 18.30 -4.05
C ARG A 150 -25.57 18.95 -5.27
N THR A 151 -24.74 19.43 -6.19
CA THR A 151 -25.15 19.90 -7.50
C THR A 151 -25.06 18.75 -8.49
N ILE A 152 -26.20 18.34 -9.06
CA ILE A 152 -26.26 17.23 -10.01
C ILE A 152 -26.61 17.78 -11.39
N ASN A 153 -25.63 17.84 -12.28
CA ASN A 153 -25.80 18.28 -13.66
C ASN A 153 -26.09 17.07 -14.56
N VAL A 154 -27.18 17.12 -15.32
CA VAL A 154 -27.54 16.07 -16.28
C VAL A 154 -27.52 16.64 -17.68
N PHE A 155 -26.61 16.14 -18.50
CA PHE A 155 -26.51 16.46 -19.92
C PHE A 155 -27.04 15.29 -20.72
N TRP A 156 -28.16 15.49 -21.42
CA TRP A 156 -28.76 14.43 -22.21
C TRP A 156 -29.05 14.86 -23.64
N GLY A 157 -29.09 13.90 -24.58
CA GLY A 157 -29.34 14.17 -26.00
C GLY A 157 -28.63 13.15 -26.90
N ARG A 158 -28.73 13.30 -28.22
CA ARG A 158 -28.16 12.32 -29.18
C ARG A 158 -26.63 12.17 -29.03
N THR A 159 -26.09 11.05 -29.50
CA THR A 159 -24.63 10.86 -29.54
C THR A 159 -23.94 11.93 -30.39
N GLY A 160 -22.69 12.26 -30.05
CA GLY A 160 -21.88 13.23 -30.80
C GLY A 160 -22.24 14.70 -30.58
N THR A 161 -23.09 15.05 -29.61
CA THR A 161 -23.47 16.45 -29.33
C THR A 161 -22.55 17.17 -28.33
N GLY A 162 -21.48 16.52 -27.86
CA GLY A 162 -20.49 17.14 -26.96
C GLY A 162 -20.79 17.06 -25.46
N LYS A 163 -21.76 16.25 -25.02
CA LYS A 163 -22.13 16.08 -23.60
C LYS A 163 -20.97 15.67 -22.70
N SER A 164 -20.26 14.60 -23.07
CA SER A 164 -19.11 14.08 -22.30
C SER A 164 -17.98 15.08 -22.27
N ARG A 165 -17.71 15.75 -23.41
CA ARG A 165 -16.73 16.83 -23.46
C ARG A 165 -17.07 17.93 -22.45
N ARG A 166 -18.30 18.46 -22.47
CA ARG A 166 -18.72 19.50 -21.53
C ARG A 166 -18.64 19.04 -20.07
N ALA A 167 -19.06 17.81 -19.77
CA ALA A 167 -18.99 17.26 -18.42
C ALA A 167 -17.55 17.22 -17.90
N TRP A 168 -16.60 16.73 -18.70
CA TRP A 168 -15.19 16.67 -18.33
C TRP A 168 -14.52 18.05 -18.29
N ASP A 169 -14.91 18.97 -19.19
CA ASP A 169 -14.41 20.35 -19.18
C ASP A 169 -14.83 21.10 -17.90
N GLU A 170 -16.08 20.92 -17.46
CA GLU A 170 -16.59 21.53 -16.22
C GLU A 170 -16.06 20.83 -14.95
N ALA A 171 -15.97 19.50 -14.95
CA ALA A 171 -15.52 18.74 -13.80
C ALA A 171 -13.99 18.78 -13.58
N GLY A 172 -13.22 18.93 -14.67
CA GLY A 172 -11.78 18.76 -14.71
C GLY A 172 -11.35 17.29 -14.74
N PHE A 173 -10.18 17.02 -15.32
CA PHE A 173 -9.65 15.65 -15.48
C PHE A 173 -9.22 14.94 -14.19
N GLN A 174 -9.26 15.64 -13.04
CA GLN A 174 -9.07 15.05 -11.71
C GLN A 174 -10.37 14.54 -11.10
N ALA A 175 -11.52 14.77 -11.76
CA ALA A 175 -12.80 14.24 -11.32
C ALA A 175 -12.80 12.70 -11.35
N TYR A 176 -13.53 12.11 -10.42
CA TYR A 176 -13.65 10.66 -10.36
C TYR A 176 -14.55 10.13 -11.50
N PRO A 177 -14.04 9.24 -12.37
CA PRO A 177 -14.84 8.59 -13.41
C PRO A 177 -15.68 7.47 -12.80
N LYS A 178 -16.92 7.76 -12.42
CA LYS A 178 -17.83 6.77 -11.85
C LYS A 178 -18.43 5.92 -12.96
N ASP A 179 -18.19 4.61 -12.88
CA ASP A 179 -18.80 3.62 -13.78
C ASP A 179 -20.34 3.70 -13.72
N PRO A 180 -21.04 3.95 -14.84
CA PRO A 180 -22.49 4.12 -14.88
C PRO A 180 -23.28 2.82 -14.63
N LEU A 181 -22.62 1.65 -14.68
CA LEU A 181 -23.29 0.34 -14.69
C LEU A 181 -23.38 -0.31 -13.31
N THR A 182 -22.65 0.20 -12.32
CA THR A 182 -22.52 -0.51 -11.02
C THR A 182 -22.76 0.41 -9.84
N LYS A 183 -23.19 -0.17 -8.71
CA LYS A 183 -23.29 0.55 -7.43
C LYS A 183 -21.93 0.83 -6.77
N PHE A 184 -20.85 0.21 -7.25
CA PHE A 184 -19.53 0.30 -6.63
C PHE A 184 -18.80 1.57 -7.05
N TRP A 185 -18.08 2.15 -6.09
CA TRP A 185 -17.26 3.36 -6.22
C TRP A 185 -15.77 2.99 -6.16
N ASP A 186 -15.40 1.89 -6.83
CA ASP A 186 -14.05 1.36 -6.79
C ASP A 186 -13.04 2.43 -7.20
N GLY A 187 -12.00 2.60 -6.38
CA GLY A 187 -10.96 3.60 -6.61
C GLY A 187 -11.30 5.03 -6.18
N TYR A 188 -12.52 5.32 -5.70
CA TYR A 188 -12.87 6.64 -5.17
C TYR A 188 -12.04 6.96 -3.92
N GLN A 189 -11.35 8.10 -3.92
CA GLN A 189 -10.43 8.52 -2.87
C GLN A 189 -10.85 9.81 -2.15
N GLY A 190 -12.07 10.30 -2.44
CA GLY A 190 -12.62 11.51 -1.85
C GLY A 190 -12.62 12.71 -2.80
N GLU A 191 -12.67 12.43 -4.10
CA GLU A 191 -12.78 13.44 -5.15
C GLU A 191 -14.07 14.24 -4.96
N LYS A 192 -13.97 15.56 -5.10
CA LYS A 192 -15.11 16.49 -4.97
C LYS A 192 -16.02 16.45 -6.19
N HIS A 193 -15.43 16.24 -7.35
CA HIS A 193 -16.09 16.21 -8.65
C HIS A 193 -16.20 14.77 -9.15
N VAL A 194 -17.35 14.41 -9.70
CA VAL A 194 -17.63 13.07 -10.24
C VAL A 194 -18.25 13.19 -11.61
N VAL A 195 -17.78 12.37 -12.56
CA VAL A 195 -18.43 12.22 -13.87
C VAL A 195 -18.98 10.81 -14.00
N ILE A 196 -20.28 10.70 -14.28
CA ILE A 196 -20.99 9.48 -14.63
C ILE A 196 -21.34 9.55 -16.12
N ASP A 197 -20.45 9.04 -16.97
CA ASP A 197 -20.61 9.12 -18.42
C ASP A 197 -21.52 7.98 -18.92
N GLU A 198 -22.36 8.26 -19.92
CA GLU A 198 -23.28 7.29 -20.55
C GLU A 198 -24.27 6.57 -19.62
N PHE A 199 -24.77 7.26 -18.59
CA PHE A 199 -25.74 6.69 -17.66
C PHE A 199 -27.09 6.40 -18.32
N ARG A 200 -27.69 5.24 -18.00
CA ARG A 200 -28.98 4.78 -18.56
C ARG A 200 -29.95 4.21 -17.52
N GLY A 201 -29.74 4.48 -16.23
CA GLY A 201 -30.61 3.97 -15.16
C GLY A 201 -30.30 2.53 -14.70
N ILE A 202 -29.12 1.98 -15.03
CA ILE A 202 -28.75 0.61 -14.65
C ILE A 202 -28.58 0.47 -13.12
N VAL A 203 -28.03 1.49 -12.46
CA VAL A 203 -27.91 1.50 -11.00
C VAL A 203 -29.29 1.71 -10.39
N SER A 204 -29.67 0.89 -9.41
CA SER A 204 -30.96 1.04 -8.71
C SER A 204 -31.18 2.47 -8.19
N ILE A 205 -32.40 2.99 -8.40
CA ILE A 205 -32.83 4.32 -7.98
C ILE A 205 -32.54 4.61 -6.50
N GLY A 206 -32.64 3.60 -5.62
CA GLY A 206 -32.37 3.77 -4.19
C GLY A 206 -30.91 4.09 -3.86
N HIS A 207 -29.96 3.68 -4.71
CA HIS A 207 -28.57 4.14 -4.60
C HIS A 207 -28.43 5.58 -5.08
N VAL A 208 -28.97 5.87 -6.26
CA VAL A 208 -28.90 7.19 -6.90
C VAL A 208 -29.49 8.28 -6.01
N LEU A 209 -30.67 8.06 -5.45
CA LEU A 209 -31.32 9.00 -4.52
C LEU A 209 -30.47 9.25 -3.27
N ARG A 210 -29.82 8.22 -2.72
CA ARG A 210 -28.92 8.37 -1.56
C ARG A 210 -27.66 9.15 -1.92
N TRP A 211 -27.09 8.92 -3.10
CA TRP A 211 -25.90 9.64 -3.56
C TRP A 211 -26.19 11.12 -3.83
N PHE A 212 -27.39 11.45 -4.29
CA PHE A 212 -27.78 12.82 -4.65
C PHE A 212 -28.47 13.57 -3.51
N ASP A 213 -28.67 12.93 -2.36
CA ASP A 213 -29.23 13.60 -1.19
C ASP A 213 -28.23 14.56 -0.56
N ARG A 214 -28.67 15.39 0.38
CA ARG A 214 -27.81 16.25 1.20
C ARG A 214 -27.22 15.55 2.43
N TYR A 215 -27.79 14.40 2.80
CA TYR A 215 -27.44 13.70 4.03
C TYR A 215 -26.10 12.96 3.92
N PRO A 216 -25.46 12.67 5.08
CA PRO A 216 -24.26 11.84 5.15
C PRO A 216 -24.49 10.48 4.47
N VAL A 217 -23.60 10.08 3.56
CA VAL A 217 -23.71 8.79 2.86
C VAL A 217 -22.37 8.10 2.72
N ARG A 218 -22.37 6.79 2.97
CA ARG A 218 -21.28 5.88 2.64
C ARG A 218 -21.61 5.16 1.34
N VAL A 219 -20.61 5.06 0.48
CA VAL A 219 -20.67 4.35 -0.80
C VAL A 219 -19.86 3.08 -0.74
N GLU A 220 -20.35 2.06 -1.44
CA GLU A 220 -19.74 0.74 -1.44
C GLU A 220 -18.54 0.73 -2.39
N ILE A 221 -17.43 0.15 -1.93
CA ILE A 221 -16.30 -0.25 -2.76
C ILE A 221 -16.12 -1.76 -2.57
N LYS A 222 -15.52 -2.47 -3.52
CA LYS A 222 -15.44 -3.94 -3.41
C LYS A 222 -14.74 -4.39 -2.12
N GLY A 223 -15.52 -4.99 -1.22
CA GLY A 223 -15.05 -5.50 0.08
C GLY A 223 -14.84 -4.43 1.16
N SER A 224 -15.37 -3.22 1.00
CA SER A 224 -15.35 -2.15 2.02
C SER A 224 -16.41 -1.07 1.71
N ALA A 225 -16.34 0.07 2.37
CA ALA A 225 -17.14 1.25 2.06
C ALA A 225 -16.34 2.52 2.37
N THR A 226 -16.65 3.63 1.72
CA THR A 226 -16.02 4.93 1.98
C THR A 226 -17.08 6.04 2.05
N VAL A 227 -16.71 7.21 2.54
CA VAL A 227 -17.61 8.38 2.60
C VAL A 227 -17.65 9.06 1.25
N LEU A 228 -18.84 9.34 0.72
CA LEU A 228 -19.00 10.16 -0.48
C LEU A 228 -18.92 11.65 -0.09
N VAL A 229 -17.81 12.29 -0.41
CA VAL A 229 -17.60 13.74 -0.15
C VAL A 229 -17.84 14.60 -1.38
N ALA A 230 -18.17 13.98 -2.51
CA ALA A 230 -18.49 14.65 -3.76
C ALA A 230 -19.65 15.64 -3.56
N ASP A 231 -19.44 16.86 -4.01
CA ASP A 231 -20.42 17.95 -3.97
C ASP A 231 -20.97 18.28 -5.35
N THR A 232 -20.27 17.89 -6.42
CA THR A 232 -20.72 18.14 -7.80
C THR A 232 -20.59 16.89 -8.64
N ILE A 233 -21.69 16.51 -9.29
CA ILE A 233 -21.77 15.31 -10.13
C ILE A 233 -22.30 15.71 -11.50
N TRP A 234 -21.58 15.33 -12.54
CA TRP A 234 -22.02 15.45 -13.93
C TRP A 234 -22.42 14.08 -14.45
N ILE A 235 -23.58 14.01 -15.08
CA ILE A 235 -24.11 12.79 -15.67
C ILE A 235 -24.37 13.07 -17.13
N THR A 236 -23.89 12.20 -18.00
CA THR A 236 -24.27 12.25 -19.41
C THR A 236 -25.17 11.08 -19.76
N SER A 237 -26.11 11.30 -20.68
CA SER A 237 -26.98 10.22 -21.17
C SER A 237 -27.45 10.46 -22.60
N ASN A 238 -27.74 9.38 -23.32
CA ASN A 238 -28.48 9.48 -24.58
C ASN A 238 -30.00 9.44 -24.37
N LEU A 239 -30.47 9.15 -23.16
CA LEU A 239 -31.89 9.09 -22.78
C LEU A 239 -32.25 10.29 -21.91
N ASP A 240 -33.50 10.77 -22.03
CA ASP A 240 -34.04 11.74 -21.08
C ASP A 240 -33.99 11.10 -19.67
N PRO A 241 -33.52 11.81 -18.62
CA PRO A 241 -33.51 11.29 -17.25
C PRO A 241 -34.87 10.77 -16.76
N ARG A 242 -35.98 11.28 -17.31
CA ARG A 242 -37.34 10.78 -17.02
C ARG A 242 -37.57 9.35 -17.51
N GLN A 243 -36.74 8.84 -18.42
CA GLN A 243 -36.84 7.50 -19.01
C GLN A 243 -35.88 6.49 -18.39
N TRP A 244 -35.01 6.91 -17.46
CA TRP A 244 -34.02 6.01 -16.85
C TRP A 244 -34.68 4.91 -16.00
N TYR A 245 -35.84 5.20 -15.42
CA TYR A 245 -36.60 4.27 -14.57
C TYR A 245 -38.09 4.34 -14.91
N PRO A 246 -38.54 3.62 -15.95
CA PRO A 246 -39.92 3.74 -16.46
C PRO A 246 -40.99 3.26 -15.46
N ASP A 247 -40.63 2.36 -14.54
CA ASP A 247 -41.56 1.73 -13.61
C ASP A 247 -41.67 2.44 -12.24
N LEU A 248 -41.12 3.66 -12.10
CA LEU A 248 -41.22 4.40 -10.83
C LEU A 248 -42.62 4.96 -10.61
N ASP A 249 -43.03 4.97 -9.34
CA ASP A 249 -44.16 5.78 -8.91
C ASP A 249 -43.85 7.29 -9.06
N ALA A 250 -44.92 8.08 -9.13
CA ALA A 250 -44.82 9.51 -9.38
C ALA A 250 -44.06 10.28 -8.27
N GLU A 251 -44.15 9.85 -7.02
CA GLU A 251 -43.47 10.52 -5.90
C GLU A 251 -41.97 10.29 -5.94
N THR A 252 -41.54 9.05 -6.21
CA THR A 252 -40.13 8.71 -6.37
C THR A 252 -39.54 9.41 -7.58
N LEU A 253 -40.25 9.48 -8.71
CA LEU A 253 -39.80 10.22 -9.89
C LEU A 253 -39.68 11.73 -9.59
N ALA A 254 -40.67 12.34 -8.94
CA ALA A 254 -40.60 13.75 -8.56
C ALA A 254 -39.43 14.01 -7.59
N ALA A 255 -39.18 13.09 -6.66
CA ALA A 255 -38.04 13.17 -5.77
C ALA A 255 -36.70 13.06 -6.50
N PHE A 256 -36.62 12.21 -7.51
CA PHE A 256 -35.44 12.11 -8.33
C PHE A 256 -35.19 13.39 -9.13
N LEU A 257 -36.19 13.85 -9.89
CA LEU A 257 -36.05 14.99 -10.80
C LEU A 257 -35.75 16.31 -10.09
N ARG A 258 -36.30 16.57 -8.89
CA ARG A 258 -36.02 17.80 -8.13
C ARG A 258 -34.55 17.96 -7.70
N ARG A 259 -33.75 16.89 -7.78
CA ARG A 259 -32.31 16.91 -7.44
C ARG A 259 -31.43 17.22 -8.65
N LEU A 260 -32.00 17.29 -9.87
CA LEU A 260 -31.25 17.36 -11.12
C LEU A 260 -31.34 18.76 -11.74
N GLN A 261 -30.23 19.23 -12.29
CA GLN A 261 -30.15 20.36 -13.21
C GLN A 261 -30.00 19.80 -14.62
N ILE A 262 -31.09 19.77 -15.37
CA ILE A 262 -31.18 19.07 -16.66
C ILE A 262 -30.92 20.04 -17.82
N THR A 263 -29.97 19.70 -18.68
CA THR A 263 -29.70 20.40 -19.94
C THR A 263 -29.84 19.42 -21.11
N HIS A 264 -30.69 19.78 -22.08
CA HIS A 264 -30.83 19.03 -23.33
C HIS A 264 -29.80 19.52 -24.36
N PHE A 265 -29.18 18.56 -25.05
CA PHE A 265 -28.25 18.79 -26.13
C PHE A 265 -28.88 18.37 -27.44
N ASP A 266 -29.48 19.35 -28.09
CA ASP A 266 -29.91 19.24 -29.48
C ASP A 266 -28.73 19.37 -30.43
N ARG A 267 -28.83 18.79 -31.63
CA ARG A 267 -27.96 19.21 -32.73
C ARG A 267 -28.37 20.63 -33.11
N LEU A 268 -27.41 21.54 -33.16
CA LEU A 268 -27.52 22.74 -33.99
C LEU A 268 -27.67 22.33 -35.46
#